data_AF-A0A8T5KV76-F1
#
_entry.id   AF-A0A8T5KV76-F1
#
_cell.length_a   1.000
_cell.length_b   1.000
_cell.length_c   1.000
_cell.angle_alpha   90.00
_cell.angle_beta   90.00
_cell.angle_gamma   90.00
#
_symmetry.space_group_name_H-M   'P 1'
#
loop_
_entity.id
_entity.type
_entity.pdbx_description
1 polymer ?
#
loop_
_entity_poly.entity_id
_entity_poly.type
_entity_poly.pdbx_seq_one_letter_code
_entity_poly.pdbx_strand_id
1 'polypeptide(L)'
;MIPINEIEELAVKTTSDVNSLTHGFPHLKRTAVGARWFSEVLGYDQQDQDLAYAAGIIHDLHRPNTEKTDHTESSVQEAGDLLSKINLSGDIKSRILEMIEEHRDASEVDLKNKVVFLSDKLFEQMGAYVVFRRWVWISGECVDYKGVPFVEGYIKQSGYRMSKFNVQTFPPAFQKLAEYQFNWAMDFYEALKQGKEWSLELGDFVTENWRNYTILDDVIRHFNPESDEGQKYKQEALDYIDGKKFDYFKGLVG
;
A
#
# COMPACT_ATOMS: atom_id res chain seq x y z
N MET A 1 1.77 -25.73 -10.14
CA MET A 1 2.69 -24.88 -9.36
C MET A 1 2.65 -23.49 -9.99
N ILE A 2 2.55 -22.44 -9.17
CA ILE A 2 2.47 -21.06 -9.66
C ILE A 2 3.91 -20.57 -9.88
N PRO A 3 4.29 -20.06 -11.07
CA PRO A 3 5.65 -19.65 -11.36
C PRO A 3 5.92 -18.25 -10.79
N ILE A 4 5.99 -18.13 -9.47
CA ILE A 4 6.11 -16.84 -8.75
C ILE A 4 7.29 -16.00 -9.26
N ASN A 5 8.46 -16.62 -9.48
CA ASN A 5 9.64 -15.89 -9.96
C ASN A 5 9.42 -15.28 -11.35
N GLU A 6 8.76 -16.00 -12.26
CA GLU A 6 8.46 -15.50 -13.61
C GLU A 6 7.44 -14.35 -13.56
N ILE A 7 6.43 -14.45 -12.68
CA ILE A 7 5.48 -13.36 -12.45
C ILE A 7 6.20 -12.12 -11.91
N GLU A 8 7.08 -12.28 -10.93
CA GLU A 8 7.88 -11.17 -10.38
C GLU A 8 8.77 -10.53 -11.44
N GLU A 9 9.50 -11.30 -12.23
CA GLU A 9 10.37 -10.79 -13.30
C GLU A 9 9.57 -9.98 -14.33
N LEU A 10 8.39 -10.46 -14.70
CA LEU A 10 7.48 -9.74 -15.60
C LEU A 10 6.92 -8.48 -14.95
N ALA A 11 6.57 -8.50 -13.66
CA ALA A 11 6.12 -7.32 -12.93
C ALA A 11 7.21 -6.25 -12.83
N VAL A 12 8.46 -6.62 -12.50
CA VAL A 12 9.62 -5.72 -12.51
C VAL A 12 9.79 -5.08 -13.89
N LYS A 13 9.75 -5.89 -14.96
CA LYS A 13 9.90 -5.38 -16.33
C LYS A 13 8.76 -4.45 -16.73
N THR A 14 7.53 -4.73 -16.29
CA THR A 14 6.35 -3.93 -16.64
C THR A 14 6.37 -2.59 -15.90
N THR A 15 6.93 -2.56 -14.70
CA THR A 15 6.98 -1.36 -13.85
C THR A 15 8.31 -0.61 -13.93
N SER A 16 9.27 -1.04 -14.77
CA SER A 16 10.58 -0.40 -14.87
C SER A 16 10.51 1.05 -15.38
N ASP A 17 9.50 1.36 -16.19
CA ASP A 17 9.28 2.68 -16.76
C ASP A 17 8.29 3.52 -15.92
N VAL A 18 7.75 2.95 -14.84
CA VAL A 18 6.87 3.65 -13.92
C VAL A 18 7.73 4.56 -13.04
N ASN A 19 7.77 5.85 -13.39
CA ASN A 19 8.44 6.87 -12.60
C ASN A 19 7.62 7.27 -11.36
N SER A 20 7.41 6.32 -10.44
CA SER A 20 6.71 6.53 -9.17
C SER A 20 7.37 5.73 -8.04
N LEU A 21 7.81 6.43 -7.00
CA LEU A 21 8.27 5.86 -5.74
C LEU A 21 7.10 5.27 -4.94
N THR A 22 5.88 5.77 -5.12
CA THR A 22 4.70 5.37 -4.32
C THR A 22 3.85 4.27 -4.93
N HIS A 23 4.00 4.01 -6.24
CA HIS A 23 3.26 2.98 -6.98
C HIS A 23 4.17 2.09 -7.87
N GLY A 24 5.50 2.20 -7.75
CA GLY A 24 6.44 1.31 -8.43
C GLY A 24 6.48 -0.10 -7.83
N PHE A 25 7.36 -0.96 -8.36
CA PHE A 25 7.52 -2.36 -7.93
C PHE A 25 7.62 -2.58 -6.40
N PRO A 26 8.32 -1.73 -5.61
CA PRO A 26 8.39 -1.90 -4.16
C PRO A 26 7.01 -1.92 -3.47
N HIS A 27 6.05 -1.10 -3.95
CA HIS A 27 4.67 -1.12 -3.46
C HIS A 27 4.00 -2.47 -3.76
N LEU A 28 4.09 -2.93 -5.01
CA LEU A 28 3.53 -4.23 -5.42
C LEU A 28 4.13 -5.38 -4.59
N LYS A 29 5.43 -5.34 -4.33
CA LYS A 29 6.14 -6.36 -3.54
C LYS A 29 5.65 -6.38 -2.10
N ARG A 30 5.48 -5.22 -1.45
CA ARG A 30 4.92 -5.16 -0.09
C ARG A 30 3.47 -5.63 -0.03
N THR A 31 2.64 -5.25 -1.01
CA THR A 31 1.27 -5.76 -1.11
C THR A 31 1.25 -7.28 -1.30
N ALA A 32 2.14 -7.85 -2.11
CA ALA A 32 2.26 -9.30 -2.29
C ALA A 32 2.66 -10.03 -1.00
N VAL A 33 3.66 -9.50 -0.28
CA VAL A 33 4.12 -10.04 1.01
C VAL A 33 3.00 -9.98 2.05
N GLY A 34 2.31 -8.84 2.17
CA GLY A 34 1.20 -8.69 3.09
C GLY A 34 0.00 -9.58 2.72
N ALA A 35 -0.33 -9.73 1.45
CA ALA A 35 -1.41 -10.62 1.00
C ALA A 35 -1.11 -12.08 1.35
N ARG A 36 0.14 -12.53 1.14
CA ARG A 36 0.59 -13.86 1.59
C ARG A 36 0.47 -14.01 3.11
N TRP A 37 0.88 -12.98 3.87
CA TRP A 37 0.78 -12.99 5.33
C TRP A 37 -0.68 -13.09 5.81
N PHE A 38 -1.61 -12.36 5.18
CA PHE A 38 -3.04 -12.48 5.50
C PHE A 38 -3.57 -13.89 5.21
N SER A 39 -3.18 -14.49 4.08
CA SER A 39 -3.52 -15.88 3.78
C SER A 39 -2.99 -16.86 4.82
N GLU A 40 -1.76 -16.67 5.32
CA GLU A 40 -1.18 -17.48 6.38
C GLU A 40 -1.95 -17.33 7.70
N VAL A 41 -2.25 -16.09 8.10
CA VAL A 41 -3.00 -15.79 9.34
C VAL A 41 -4.41 -16.39 9.31
N LEU A 42 -5.04 -16.43 8.15
CA LEU A 42 -6.35 -17.06 7.93
C LEU A 42 -6.28 -18.60 7.87
N GLY A 43 -5.08 -19.20 7.91
CA GLY A 43 -4.88 -20.64 7.89
C GLY A 43 -5.05 -21.27 6.51
N TYR A 44 -4.91 -20.48 5.43
CA TYR A 44 -4.96 -21.01 4.07
C TYR A 44 -3.69 -21.76 3.70
N ASP A 45 -3.82 -22.70 2.76
CA ASP A 45 -2.72 -23.56 2.34
C ASP A 45 -1.67 -22.81 1.49
N GLN A 46 -0.55 -23.47 1.22
CA GLN A 46 0.54 -22.87 0.44
C GLN A 46 0.11 -22.45 -0.97
N GLN A 47 -0.85 -23.15 -1.58
CA GLN A 47 -1.32 -22.81 -2.92
C GLN A 47 -2.11 -21.50 -2.89
N ASP A 48 -2.97 -21.31 -1.90
CA ASP A 48 -3.70 -20.05 -1.69
C ASP A 48 -2.77 -18.89 -1.31
N GLN A 49 -1.73 -19.15 -0.52
CA GLN A 49 -0.69 -18.18 -0.21
C GLN A 49 0.09 -17.73 -1.46
N ASP A 50 0.39 -18.66 -2.37
CA ASP A 50 1.06 -18.36 -3.65
C ASP A 50 0.13 -17.61 -4.61
N LEU A 51 -1.18 -17.92 -4.63
CA LEU A 51 -2.19 -17.16 -5.38
C LEU A 51 -2.30 -15.72 -4.88
N ALA A 52 -2.40 -15.53 -3.56
CA ALA A 52 -2.49 -14.22 -2.93
C ALA A 52 -1.26 -13.36 -3.24
N TYR A 53 -0.08 -13.98 -3.17
CA TYR A 53 1.16 -13.33 -3.53
C TYR A 53 1.21 -12.92 -5.00
N ALA A 54 0.85 -13.85 -5.90
CA ALA A 54 0.81 -13.59 -7.34
C ALA A 54 -0.21 -12.51 -7.71
N ALA A 55 -1.35 -12.45 -7.04
CA ALA A 55 -2.32 -11.39 -7.21
C ALA A 55 -1.77 -10.04 -6.70
N GLY A 56 -1.21 -10.00 -5.48
CA GLY A 56 -0.65 -8.78 -4.91
C GLY A 56 0.49 -8.17 -5.73
N ILE A 57 1.35 -8.98 -6.36
CA ILE A 57 2.49 -8.46 -7.14
C ILE A 57 2.06 -7.85 -8.49
N ILE A 58 0.84 -8.14 -8.98
CA ILE A 58 0.34 -7.62 -10.26
C ILE A 58 -0.99 -6.85 -10.14
N HIS A 59 -1.46 -6.55 -8.92
CA HIS A 59 -2.79 -5.95 -8.72
C HIS A 59 -2.92 -4.49 -9.22
N ASP A 60 -1.79 -3.79 -9.40
CA ASP A 60 -1.74 -2.35 -9.70
C ASP A 60 -0.57 -2.03 -10.65
N LEU A 61 -0.40 -2.85 -11.71
CA LEU A 61 0.71 -2.74 -12.67
C LEU A 61 0.75 -1.36 -13.37
N HIS A 62 -0.40 -0.71 -13.54
CA HIS A 62 -0.49 0.62 -14.10
C HIS A 62 -1.39 1.52 -13.25
N ARG A 63 -0.73 2.49 -12.61
CA ARG A 63 -1.39 3.56 -11.87
C ARG A 63 -1.15 4.90 -12.56
N PRO A 64 -2.19 5.50 -13.15
CA PRO A 64 -2.11 6.89 -13.59
C PRO A 64 -1.75 7.80 -12.43
N ASN A 65 -0.94 8.82 -12.69
CA ASN A 65 -0.49 9.78 -11.68
C ASN A 65 -1.54 10.87 -11.36
N THR A 66 -2.81 10.46 -11.25
CA THR A 66 -3.99 11.31 -10.99
C THR A 66 -4.98 10.57 -10.08
N GLU A 67 -5.72 11.33 -9.27
CA GLU A 67 -6.83 10.85 -8.43
C GLU A 67 -8.16 10.73 -9.20
N LYS A 68 -8.20 11.17 -10.47
CA LYS A 68 -9.43 11.26 -11.28
C LYS A 68 -9.78 9.97 -12.02
N THR A 69 -8.81 9.11 -12.24
CA THR A 69 -8.98 7.91 -13.05
C THR A 69 -9.15 6.68 -12.17
N ASP A 70 -10.28 6.01 -12.36
CA ASP A 70 -10.47 4.67 -11.86
C ASP A 70 -9.59 3.69 -12.67
N HIS A 71 -8.75 2.91 -11.99
CA HIS A 71 -7.76 2.02 -12.60
C HIS A 71 -8.05 0.53 -12.37
N THR A 72 -9.19 0.13 -11.79
CA THR A 72 -9.40 -1.31 -11.52
C THR A 72 -9.62 -2.13 -12.79
N GLU A 73 -10.43 -1.64 -13.71
CA GLU A 73 -10.64 -2.32 -14.99
C GLU A 73 -9.33 -2.44 -15.77
N SER A 74 -8.49 -1.39 -15.77
CA SER A 74 -7.17 -1.42 -16.39
C SER A 74 -6.22 -2.40 -15.69
N SER A 75 -6.21 -2.44 -14.35
CA SER A 75 -5.35 -3.37 -13.61
C SER A 75 -5.69 -4.84 -13.88
N VAL A 76 -6.99 -5.17 -13.94
CA VAL A 76 -7.43 -6.54 -14.27
C VAL A 76 -7.03 -6.90 -15.71
N GLN A 77 -7.23 -5.99 -16.66
CA GLN A 77 -6.85 -6.22 -18.05
C GLN A 77 -5.33 -6.46 -18.19
N GLU A 78 -4.51 -5.61 -17.58
CA GLU A 78 -3.05 -5.73 -17.66
C GLU A 78 -2.51 -6.96 -16.95
N ALA A 79 -3.07 -7.31 -15.79
CA ALA A 79 -2.76 -8.56 -15.12
C ALA A 79 -3.12 -9.75 -16.02
N GLY A 80 -4.26 -9.72 -16.71
CA GLY A 80 -4.66 -10.71 -17.69
C GLY A 80 -3.66 -10.85 -18.84
N ASP A 81 -3.23 -9.71 -19.40
CA ASP A 81 -2.23 -9.66 -20.48
C ASP A 81 -0.87 -10.18 -20.02
N LEU A 82 -0.45 -9.89 -18.79
CA LEU A 82 0.78 -10.43 -18.20
C LEU A 82 0.67 -11.94 -18.01
N LEU A 83 -0.41 -12.42 -17.40
CA LEU A 83 -0.66 -13.86 -17.17
C LEU A 83 -0.82 -14.64 -18.49
N SER A 84 -1.26 -14.00 -19.57
CA SER A 84 -1.35 -14.63 -20.90
C SER A 84 0.01 -15.08 -21.45
N LYS A 85 1.10 -14.43 -21.03
CA LYS A 85 2.49 -14.73 -21.42
C LYS A 85 3.07 -15.92 -20.67
N ILE A 86 2.39 -16.40 -19.63
CA ILE A 86 2.83 -17.46 -18.73
C ILE A 86 2.01 -18.73 -18.97
N ASN A 87 2.69 -19.87 -18.97
CA ASN A 87 2.04 -21.19 -19.05
C ASN A 87 1.41 -21.58 -17.70
N LEU A 88 0.23 -21.03 -17.43
CA LEU A 88 -0.60 -21.26 -16.25
C LEU A 88 -1.95 -21.86 -16.65
N SER A 89 -2.53 -22.70 -15.78
CA SER A 89 -3.88 -23.24 -16.02
C SER A 89 -4.94 -22.13 -15.95
N GLY A 90 -6.04 -22.31 -16.69
CA GLY A 90 -7.16 -21.36 -16.69
C GLY A 90 -7.68 -21.07 -15.28
N ASP A 91 -7.87 -22.11 -14.47
CA ASP A 91 -8.37 -21.98 -13.10
C ASP A 91 -7.47 -21.12 -12.21
N ILE A 92 -6.14 -21.26 -12.33
CA ILE A 92 -5.19 -20.44 -11.55
C ILE A 92 -5.25 -18.98 -12.02
N LYS A 93 -5.30 -18.74 -13.34
CA LYS A 93 -5.40 -17.38 -13.89
C LYS A 93 -6.68 -16.70 -13.42
N SER A 94 -7.82 -17.39 -13.51
CA SER A 94 -9.11 -16.86 -13.06
C SER A 94 -9.09 -16.48 -11.59
N ARG A 95 -8.54 -17.33 -10.71
CA ARG A 95 -8.45 -17.03 -9.27
C ARG A 95 -7.55 -15.84 -8.95
N ILE A 96 -6.43 -15.67 -9.66
CA ILE A 96 -5.57 -14.48 -9.50
C ILE A 96 -6.33 -13.23 -9.93
N LEU A 97 -7.02 -13.26 -11.07
CA LEU A 97 -7.79 -12.13 -11.58
C LEU A 97 -8.97 -11.77 -10.68
N GLU A 98 -9.65 -12.75 -10.10
CA GLU A 98 -10.74 -12.54 -9.13
C GLU A 98 -10.26 -11.80 -7.88
N MET A 99 -9.11 -12.21 -7.30
CA MET A 99 -8.49 -11.49 -6.18
C MET A 99 -8.14 -10.03 -6.53
N ILE A 100 -7.74 -9.78 -7.78
CA ILE A 100 -7.43 -8.42 -8.27
C ILE A 100 -8.72 -7.64 -8.51
N GLU A 101 -9.75 -8.22 -9.10
CA GLU A 101 -11.03 -7.52 -9.29
C GLU A 101 -11.63 -7.09 -7.95
N GLU A 102 -11.52 -7.97 -6.94
CA GLU A 102 -12.06 -7.75 -5.62
C GLU A 102 -11.24 -6.83 -4.71
N HIS A 103 -10.00 -6.45 -5.08
CA HIS A 103 -9.06 -5.76 -4.17
C HIS A 103 -9.49 -4.34 -3.77
N ARG A 104 -10.56 -3.79 -4.38
CA ARG A 104 -11.10 -2.48 -4.02
C ARG A 104 -12.42 -2.52 -3.27
N ASP A 105 -13.14 -3.64 -3.33
CA ASP A 105 -14.46 -3.76 -2.73
C ASP A 105 -14.34 -4.34 -1.32
N ALA A 106 -14.90 -3.62 -0.35
CA ALA A 106 -14.97 -4.02 1.05
C ALA A 106 -16.24 -4.86 1.38
N SER A 107 -17.01 -5.26 0.36
CA SER A 107 -18.19 -6.10 0.51
C SER A 107 -17.90 -7.45 1.18
N GLU A 108 -18.94 -8.04 1.80
CA GLU A 108 -18.88 -9.32 2.52
C GLU A 108 -18.81 -10.53 1.58
N VAL A 109 -17.71 -10.63 0.83
CA VAL A 109 -17.37 -11.78 -0.03
C VAL A 109 -16.38 -12.71 0.68
N ASP A 110 -16.02 -13.83 0.05
CA ASP A 110 -15.05 -14.80 0.55
C ASP A 110 -13.71 -14.11 0.91
N LEU A 111 -13.30 -14.22 2.19
CA LEU A 111 -12.06 -13.63 2.70
C LEU A 111 -10.82 -14.09 1.93
N LYS A 112 -10.88 -15.27 1.32
CA LYS A 112 -9.81 -15.80 0.47
C LYS A 112 -9.54 -14.89 -0.72
N ASN A 113 -10.55 -14.24 -1.28
CA ASN A 113 -10.40 -13.30 -2.38
C ASN A 113 -10.02 -11.88 -1.89
N LYS A 114 -10.17 -11.59 -0.60
CA LYS A 114 -9.93 -10.26 -0.01
C LYS A 114 -8.54 -10.05 0.57
N VAL A 115 -7.66 -11.04 0.56
CA VAL A 115 -6.30 -10.88 1.14
C VAL A 115 -5.49 -9.77 0.47
N VAL A 116 -5.68 -9.54 -0.83
CA VAL A 116 -5.05 -8.41 -1.54
C VAL A 116 -5.67 -7.08 -1.11
N PHE A 117 -7.00 -7.01 -0.98
CA PHE A 117 -7.70 -5.85 -0.41
C PHE A 117 -7.17 -5.51 0.99
N LEU A 118 -7.08 -6.52 1.88
CA LEU A 118 -6.59 -6.34 3.24
C LEU A 118 -5.16 -5.79 3.24
N SER A 119 -4.28 -6.35 2.41
CA SER A 119 -2.90 -5.89 2.30
C SER A 119 -2.79 -4.46 1.76
N ASP A 120 -3.42 -4.15 0.63
CA ASP A 120 -3.37 -2.81 0.04
C ASP A 120 -3.96 -1.77 1.00
N LYS A 121 -5.12 -2.05 1.61
CA LYS A 121 -5.80 -1.09 2.49
C LYS A 121 -5.13 -0.90 3.84
N LEU A 122 -4.73 -1.99 4.49
CA LEU A 122 -4.22 -1.93 5.86
C LEU A 122 -2.73 -1.61 5.92
N PHE A 123 -1.93 -2.12 4.97
CA PHE A 123 -0.48 -1.97 5.02
C PHE A 123 0.07 -0.89 4.10
N GLU A 124 -0.58 -0.61 2.97
CA GLU A 124 -0.08 0.39 1.99
C GLU A 124 -0.89 1.69 1.94
N GLN A 125 -2.12 1.70 2.44
CA GLN A 125 -3.00 2.90 2.47
C GLN A 125 -3.27 3.44 3.87
N MET A 126 -2.78 2.78 4.92
CA MET A 126 -2.84 3.21 6.32
C MET A 126 -1.51 2.97 7.05
N GLY A 127 -1.43 3.31 8.33
CA GLY A 127 -0.22 3.16 9.14
C GLY A 127 0.75 4.34 9.08
N ALA A 128 1.86 4.26 9.83
CA ALA A 128 2.87 5.31 9.80
C ALA A 128 3.55 5.45 8.43
N TYR A 129 3.72 4.33 7.72
CA TYR A 129 4.30 4.32 6.38
C TYR A 129 3.50 5.16 5.37
N VAL A 130 2.16 5.16 5.45
CA VAL A 130 1.33 5.94 4.50
C VAL A 130 1.58 7.44 4.61
N VAL A 131 2.04 7.94 5.77
CA VAL A 131 2.34 9.36 5.95
C VAL A 131 3.42 9.79 4.97
N PHE A 132 4.52 9.06 4.91
CA PHE A 132 5.63 9.33 3.98
C PHE A 132 5.19 9.14 2.53
N ARG A 133 4.48 8.03 2.24
CA ARG A 133 3.97 7.75 0.90
C ARG A 133 3.10 8.88 0.37
N ARG A 134 2.22 9.41 1.22
CA ARG A 134 1.27 10.47 0.88
C ARG A 134 1.97 11.81 0.64
N TRP A 135 3.02 12.12 1.41
CA TRP A 135 3.85 13.28 1.15
C TRP A 135 4.54 13.19 -0.22
N VAL A 136 5.16 12.05 -0.57
CA VAL A 136 5.75 11.89 -1.91
C VAL A 136 4.71 12.06 -3.02
N TRP A 137 3.54 11.45 -2.84
CA TRP A 137 2.45 11.54 -3.80
C TRP A 137 2.01 12.99 -4.07
N ILE A 138 1.75 13.76 -3.02
CA ILE A 138 1.26 15.15 -3.16
C ILE A 138 2.38 16.15 -3.51
N SER A 139 3.64 15.86 -3.18
CA SER A 139 4.78 16.75 -3.42
C SER A 139 5.36 16.68 -4.85
N GLY A 140 4.83 15.81 -5.70
CA GLY A 140 5.07 15.94 -7.13
C GLY A 140 4.77 14.74 -8.02
N GLU A 141 4.40 13.58 -7.48
CA GLU A 141 3.98 12.46 -8.34
C GLU A 141 2.59 12.72 -8.92
N CYS A 142 1.64 13.18 -8.09
CA CYS A 142 0.27 13.39 -8.49
C CYS A 142 0.08 14.75 -9.18
N VAL A 143 -0.36 14.73 -10.43
CA VAL A 143 -0.55 15.97 -11.22
C VAL A 143 -1.68 16.85 -10.68
N ASP A 144 -2.62 16.28 -9.92
CA ASP A 144 -3.77 16.99 -9.37
C ASP A 144 -3.41 17.95 -8.23
N TYR A 145 -2.22 17.80 -7.63
CA TYR A 145 -1.72 18.68 -6.57
C TYR A 145 -0.68 19.68 -7.08
N LYS A 146 -0.45 19.74 -8.39
CA LYS A 146 0.49 20.71 -8.98
C LYS A 146 0.08 22.15 -8.65
N GLY A 147 0.96 22.87 -7.95
CA GLY A 147 0.73 24.25 -7.54
C GLY A 147 -0.14 24.43 -6.30
N VAL A 148 -0.58 23.34 -5.67
CA VAL A 148 -1.24 23.36 -4.36
C VAL A 148 -0.16 23.45 -3.27
N PRO A 149 -0.28 24.32 -2.25
CA PRO A 149 0.61 24.30 -1.10
C PRO A 149 0.66 22.91 -0.47
N PHE A 150 1.85 22.38 -0.19
CA PHE A 150 2.03 20.97 0.17
C PHE A 150 1.22 20.57 1.43
N VAL A 151 1.19 21.40 2.47
CA VAL A 151 0.37 21.15 3.67
C VAL A 151 -1.12 21.08 3.33
N GLU A 152 -1.62 22.01 2.52
CA GLU A 152 -3.01 22.03 2.07
C GLU A 152 -3.35 20.78 1.23
N GLY A 153 -2.45 20.43 0.31
CA GLY A 153 -2.56 19.23 -0.52
C GLY A 153 -2.62 17.96 0.33
N TYR A 154 -1.73 17.84 1.32
CA TYR A 154 -1.71 16.70 2.23
C TYR A 154 -2.98 16.61 3.08
N ILE A 155 -3.45 17.72 3.66
CA ILE A 155 -4.68 17.76 4.47
C ILE A 155 -5.88 17.36 3.60
N LYS A 156 -6.00 17.92 2.39
CA LYS A 156 -7.08 17.59 1.46
C LYS A 156 -7.08 16.11 1.09
N GLN A 157 -5.92 15.57 0.71
CA GLN A 157 -5.77 14.16 0.31
C GLN A 157 -6.08 13.23 1.50
N SER A 158 -5.47 13.51 2.65
CA SER A 158 -5.65 12.72 3.87
C SER A 158 -7.09 12.72 4.35
N GLY A 159 -7.72 13.90 4.41
CA GLY A 159 -9.12 14.05 4.81
C GLY A 159 -10.05 13.21 3.93
N TYR A 160 -9.86 13.26 2.61
CA TYR A 160 -10.61 12.43 1.67
C TYR A 160 -10.39 10.93 1.90
N ARG A 161 -9.13 10.50 2.04
CA ARG A 161 -8.80 9.07 2.25
C ARG A 161 -9.35 8.55 3.56
N MET A 162 -9.26 9.31 4.65
CA MET A 162 -9.84 8.92 5.94
C MET A 162 -11.35 8.91 5.91
N SER A 163 -12.02 9.83 5.20
CA SER A 163 -13.49 9.80 5.08
C SER A 163 -14.02 8.55 4.36
N LYS A 164 -13.17 7.90 3.58
CA LYS A 164 -13.47 6.65 2.87
C LYS A 164 -13.08 5.40 3.65
N PHE A 165 -12.26 5.54 4.68
CA PHE A 165 -11.79 4.41 5.46
C PHE A 165 -12.74 4.18 6.63
N ASN A 166 -13.44 3.05 6.60
CA ASN A 166 -14.35 2.66 7.66
C ASN A 166 -13.84 1.37 8.29
N VAL A 167 -13.39 1.43 9.54
CA VAL A 167 -12.94 0.24 10.30
C VAL A 167 -14.02 -0.84 10.33
N GLN A 168 -15.30 -0.46 10.35
CA GLN A 168 -16.41 -1.39 10.43
C GLN A 168 -16.67 -2.18 9.14
N THR A 169 -16.10 -1.76 8.00
CA THR A 169 -16.19 -2.55 6.75
C THR A 169 -15.16 -3.66 6.68
N PHE A 170 -14.20 -3.71 7.62
CA PHE A 170 -13.26 -4.82 7.70
C PHE A 170 -13.89 -5.99 8.45
N PRO A 171 -13.54 -7.24 8.09
CA PRO A 171 -14.01 -8.42 8.81
C PRO A 171 -13.69 -8.30 10.31
N PRO A 172 -14.58 -8.75 11.21
CA PRO A 172 -14.42 -8.54 12.65
C PRO A 172 -13.02 -8.90 13.19
N ALA A 173 -12.43 -9.98 12.69
CA ALA A 173 -11.10 -10.45 13.09
C ALA A 173 -9.97 -9.46 12.79
N PHE A 174 -10.15 -8.55 11.83
CA PHE A 174 -9.14 -7.57 11.41
C PHE A 174 -9.43 -6.15 11.89
N GLN A 175 -10.56 -5.90 12.56
CA GLN A 175 -10.95 -4.52 12.94
C GLN A 175 -9.95 -3.86 13.89
N LYS A 176 -9.37 -4.61 14.83
CA LYS A 176 -8.32 -4.09 15.73
C LYS A 176 -7.06 -3.68 14.97
N LEU A 177 -6.64 -4.48 13.99
CA LEU A 177 -5.53 -4.13 13.12
C LEU A 177 -5.87 -2.91 12.26
N ALA A 178 -7.09 -2.83 11.73
CA ALA A 178 -7.56 -1.68 10.96
C ALA A 178 -7.58 -0.39 11.80
N GLU A 179 -8.07 -0.45 13.03
CA GLU A 179 -8.04 0.67 13.98
C GLU A 179 -6.61 1.09 14.32
N TYR A 180 -5.72 0.12 14.57
CA TYR A 180 -4.30 0.39 14.80
C TYR A 180 -3.66 1.17 13.65
N GLN A 181 -3.87 0.70 12.41
CA GLN A 181 -3.32 1.35 11.21
C GLN A 181 -3.94 2.72 10.96
N PHE A 182 -5.25 2.86 11.20
CA PHE A 182 -5.97 4.11 11.04
C PHE A 182 -5.48 5.20 12.00
N ASN A 183 -5.25 4.85 13.27
CA ASN A 183 -4.83 5.80 14.30
C ASN A 183 -3.50 6.48 13.96
N TRP A 184 -2.53 5.76 13.38
CA TRP A 184 -1.29 6.38 12.91
C TRP A 184 -1.51 7.49 11.88
N ALA A 185 -2.40 7.26 10.91
CA ALA A 185 -2.70 8.24 9.88
C ALA A 185 -3.52 9.43 10.44
N MET A 186 -4.46 9.15 11.34
CA MET A 186 -5.30 10.16 12.00
C MET A 186 -4.49 11.06 12.94
N ASP A 187 -3.64 10.48 13.78
CA ASP A 187 -2.79 11.21 14.71
C ASP A 187 -1.88 12.20 13.97
N PHE A 188 -1.28 11.77 12.85
CA PHE A 188 -0.45 12.64 12.02
C PHE A 188 -1.28 13.77 11.40
N TYR A 189 -2.45 13.43 10.85
CA TYR A 189 -3.34 14.40 10.23
C TYR A 189 -3.78 15.50 11.19
N GLU A 190 -4.18 15.14 12.41
CA GLU A 190 -4.57 16.11 13.43
C GLU A 190 -3.38 16.93 13.93
N ALA A 191 -2.19 16.33 14.08
CA ALA A 191 -0.98 17.06 14.40
C ALA A 191 -0.63 18.12 13.34
N LEU A 192 -0.73 17.75 12.06
CA LEU A 192 -0.48 18.66 10.94
C LEU A 192 -1.49 19.81 10.90
N LYS A 193 -2.78 19.53 11.11
CA LYS A 193 -3.82 20.57 11.21
C LYS A 193 -3.59 21.56 12.35
N GLN A 194 -2.98 21.09 13.44
CA GLN A 194 -2.64 21.91 14.59
C GLN A 194 -1.30 22.65 14.41
N GLY A 195 -0.60 22.46 13.28
CA GLY A 195 0.71 23.06 13.03
C GLY A 195 1.78 22.56 14.00
N LYS A 196 1.72 21.29 14.42
CA LYS A 196 2.76 20.71 15.27
C LYS A 196 4.07 20.65 14.50
N GLU A 197 5.13 21.20 15.09
CA GLU A 197 6.45 21.36 14.47
C GLU A 197 6.99 20.06 13.88
N TRP A 198 6.97 18.96 14.64
CA TRP A 198 7.44 17.65 14.18
C TRP A 198 6.70 17.11 12.94
N SER A 199 5.42 17.45 12.78
CA SER A 199 4.62 17.00 11.64
C SER A 199 4.91 17.83 10.38
N LEU A 200 5.27 19.11 10.57
CA LEU A 200 5.74 19.99 9.51
C LEU A 200 7.16 19.60 9.06
N GLU A 201 8.06 19.32 10.02
CA GLU A 201 9.42 18.84 9.77
C GLU A 201 9.45 17.61 8.86
N LEU A 202 8.59 16.60 9.13
CA LEU A 202 8.46 15.43 8.27
C LEU A 202 8.00 15.81 6.86
N GLY A 203 6.98 16.65 6.75
CA GLY A 203 6.44 17.10 5.46
C GLY A 203 7.44 17.89 4.63
N ASP A 204 8.18 18.79 5.26
CA ASP A 204 9.25 19.59 4.65
C ASP A 204 10.38 18.68 4.16
N PHE A 205 10.88 17.79 5.03
CA PHE A 205 11.92 16.83 4.67
C PHE A 205 11.53 16.01 3.43
N VAL A 206 10.35 15.38 3.44
CA VAL A 206 9.92 14.53 2.31
C VAL A 206 9.76 15.37 1.05
N THR A 207 9.12 16.54 1.14
CA THR A 207 8.87 17.42 -0.01
C THR A 207 10.16 17.89 -0.69
N GLU A 208 11.19 18.18 0.09
CA GLU A 208 12.48 18.66 -0.41
C GLU A 208 13.37 17.53 -0.93
N ASN A 209 13.29 16.33 -0.34
CA ASN A 209 14.31 15.30 -0.54
C ASN A 209 13.85 14.08 -1.35
N TRP A 210 12.56 13.83 -1.55
CA TRP A 210 12.10 12.56 -2.12
C TRP A 210 12.70 12.25 -3.51
N ARG A 211 12.96 13.29 -4.32
CA ARG A 211 13.56 13.15 -5.66
C ARG A 211 15.01 12.67 -5.66
N ASN A 212 15.67 12.68 -4.50
CA ASN A 212 17.05 12.21 -4.34
C ASN A 212 17.12 10.68 -4.20
N TYR A 213 15.97 10.01 -4.14
CA TYR A 213 15.87 8.58 -3.88
C TYR A 213 15.11 7.86 -4.98
N THR A 214 15.39 6.56 -5.13
CA THR A 214 14.74 5.70 -6.13
C THR A 214 13.58 4.91 -5.56
N ILE A 215 13.53 4.74 -4.23
CA ILE A 215 12.46 4.05 -3.51
C ILE A 215 12.06 4.85 -2.26
N LEU A 216 10.79 4.75 -1.87
CA LEU A 216 10.26 5.43 -0.68
C LEU A 216 10.95 5.00 0.62
N ASP A 217 11.35 3.74 0.71
CA ASP A 217 12.00 3.17 1.89
C ASP A 217 13.29 3.94 2.24
N ASP A 218 14.04 4.36 1.23
CA ASP A 218 15.25 5.16 1.43
C ASP A 218 14.93 6.57 1.92
N VAL A 219 13.84 7.19 1.44
CA VAL A 219 13.35 8.48 1.97
C VAL A 219 13.13 8.35 3.48
N ILE A 220 12.45 7.28 3.92
CA ILE A 220 12.13 7.05 5.34
C ILE A 220 13.41 6.80 6.15
N ARG A 221 14.36 6.02 5.65
CA ARG A 221 15.63 5.75 6.34
C ARG A 221 16.45 7.01 6.58
N HIS A 222 16.42 7.96 5.64
CA HIS A 222 17.20 9.19 5.70
C HIS A 222 16.50 10.34 6.45
N PHE A 223 15.19 10.23 6.72
CA PHE A 223 14.51 11.18 7.60
C PHE A 223 15.14 11.12 9.00
N ASN A 224 15.71 12.21 9.51
CA ASN A 224 16.38 12.23 10.81
C ASN A 224 15.75 13.28 11.75
N PRO A 225 14.58 12.98 12.31
CA PRO A 225 13.82 13.95 13.10
C PRO A 225 14.50 14.28 14.43
N GLU A 226 14.35 15.51 14.89
CA GLU A 226 14.81 15.89 16.23
C GLU A 226 13.83 15.48 17.33
N SER A 227 12.52 15.41 17.01
CA SER A 227 11.48 15.12 18.00
C SER A 227 11.26 13.62 18.23
N ASP A 228 10.81 13.28 19.44
CA ASP A 228 10.43 11.91 19.81
C ASP A 228 9.27 11.39 18.94
N GLU A 229 8.29 12.23 18.61
CA GLU A 229 7.18 11.86 17.73
C GLU A 229 7.65 11.56 16.31
N GLY A 230 8.54 12.38 15.75
CA GLY A 230 9.13 12.13 14.43
C GLY A 230 9.89 10.81 14.42
N GLN A 231 10.71 10.56 15.44
CA GLN A 231 11.45 9.29 15.60
C GLN A 231 10.50 8.10 15.70
N LYS A 232 9.39 8.24 16.45
CA LYS A 232 8.35 7.22 16.57
C LYS A 232 7.71 6.88 15.21
N TYR A 233 7.35 7.87 14.39
CA TYR A 233 6.79 7.63 13.05
C TYR A 233 7.79 6.97 12.10
N LYS A 234 9.04 7.44 12.12
CA LYS A 234 10.13 6.83 11.35
C LYS A 234 10.28 5.36 11.74
N GLN A 235 10.42 5.08 13.03
CA GLN A 235 10.71 3.73 13.52
C GLN A 235 9.55 2.77 13.21
N GLU A 236 8.30 3.19 13.41
CA GLU A 236 7.14 2.38 13.05
C GLU A 236 7.12 2.02 11.57
N ALA A 237 7.39 2.99 10.69
CA ALA A 237 7.43 2.76 9.24
C ALA A 237 8.59 1.82 8.85
N LEU A 238 9.77 1.99 9.45
CA LEU A 238 10.92 1.12 9.21
C LEU A 238 10.69 -0.31 9.72
N ASP A 239 10.08 -0.47 10.89
CA ASP A 239 9.77 -1.80 11.42
C ASP A 239 8.74 -2.53 10.55
N TYR A 240 7.81 -1.80 9.93
CA TYR A 240 6.92 -2.37 8.91
C TYR A 240 7.70 -2.80 7.67
N ILE A 241 8.52 -1.91 7.09
CA ILE A 241 9.34 -2.19 5.90
C ILE A 241 10.27 -3.38 6.12
N ASP A 242 10.89 -3.47 7.29
CA ASP A 242 11.81 -4.54 7.68
C ASP A 242 11.07 -5.85 8.06
N GLY A 243 9.73 -5.86 8.03
CA GLY A 243 8.90 -7.02 8.37
C GLY A 243 8.77 -7.32 9.86
N LYS A 244 9.37 -6.53 10.75
CA LYS A 244 9.34 -6.72 12.20
C LYS A 244 7.94 -6.54 12.80
N LYS A 245 7.07 -5.78 12.12
CA LYS A 245 5.69 -5.53 12.58
C LYS A 245 4.74 -6.70 12.36
N PHE A 246 5.05 -7.66 11.48
CA PHE A 246 4.12 -8.74 11.14
C PHE A 246 3.74 -9.61 12.35
N ASP A 247 4.70 -9.90 13.25
CA ASP A 247 4.40 -10.64 14.49
C ASP A 247 3.48 -9.86 15.43
N TYR A 248 3.71 -8.54 15.55
CA TYR A 248 2.85 -7.66 16.32
C TYR A 248 1.44 -7.59 15.73
N PHE A 249 1.34 -7.43 14.40
CA PHE A 249 0.07 -7.42 13.69
C PHE A 249 -0.71 -8.71 13.87
N LYS A 250 -0.03 -9.87 13.93
CA LYS A 250 -0.67 -11.17 14.18
C LYS A 250 -1.40 -11.17 15.53
N GLY A 251 -0.82 -10.55 16.55
CA GLY A 251 -1.46 -10.38 17.86
C GLY A 251 -2.66 -9.43 17.87
N LEU A 252 -2.85 -8.63 16.82
CA LEU A 252 -4.02 -7.76 16.63
C LEU A 252 -5.14 -8.44 15.84
N VAL A 253 -4.90 -9.62 15.25
CA VAL A 253 -5.92 -10.41 14.56
C VAL A 253 -6.52 -11.44 15.52
N GLY A 254 -7.84 -11.53 15.61
CA GLY A 254 -8.51 -12.43 16.57
C GLY A 254 -9.92 -12.82 16.20
#